data_AF-A0A0F3GM66-F1
#
_entry.id   AF-A0A0F3GM66-F1
#
_cell.length_a   1.000
_cell.length_b   1.000
_cell.length_c   1.000
_cell.angle_alpha   90.00
_cell.angle_beta   90.00
_cell.angle_gamma   90.00
#
_symmetry.space_group_name_H-M   'P 1'
#
loop_
_entity.id
_entity.type
_entity.pdbx_description
1 polymer ?
#
loop_
_entity_poly.entity_id
_entity_poly.type
_entity_poly.pdbx_seq_one_letter_code
_entity_poly.pdbx_strand_id
1 'polypeptide(L)'
;MREIMQRKKTQGDKTMFSKRITSITCLLTLVVFVCVSCVSAPVRSGGGQERFYKGQRAGVIDILRESREEMLNGNLDRAKTLATEAKEKSETNKDNVMRLSCTLWMSMISMLMKDTKKPVDYSSMDFLKDEDFETLFRGYLLVMYDLNAFDLKDKRLPGALLNLSLSDKELIDKGNLIADGLRKGGQGRLADLVEVLFKSYAGLIKTATDHNSSDVSQYKRKILSASDEIVSLTDNPMMAKEMSSVLKMLALYLKLIVVGSDRDMETYEKTAKKFAVVFSSLQVM
;
A
#
# COMPACT_ATOMS: atom_id res chain seq x y z
N MET A 1 -43.75 -23.99 2.67
CA MET A 1 -42.41 -24.58 2.94
C MET A 1 -41.29 -24.07 2.01
N ARG A 2 -41.40 -24.15 0.67
CA ARG A 2 -40.31 -23.74 -0.25
C ARG A 2 -39.78 -22.32 -0.02
N GLU A 3 -40.66 -21.33 0.17
CA GLU A 3 -40.26 -19.94 0.43
C GLU A 3 -39.47 -19.75 1.74
N ILE A 4 -39.81 -20.52 2.79
CA ILE A 4 -39.11 -20.47 4.08
C ILE A 4 -37.68 -21.02 3.94
N MET A 5 -37.49 -22.07 3.12
CA MET A 5 -36.15 -22.57 2.77
C MET A 5 -35.36 -21.58 1.91
N GLN A 6 -35.99 -20.94 0.91
CA GLN A 6 -35.33 -19.90 0.11
C GLN A 6 -34.92 -18.67 0.93
N ARG A 7 -35.78 -18.21 1.87
CA ARG A 7 -35.43 -17.13 2.81
C ARG A 7 -34.29 -17.55 3.74
N LYS A 8 -34.32 -18.75 4.35
CA LYS A 8 -33.19 -19.24 5.16
C LYS A 8 -31.89 -19.38 4.36
N LYS A 9 -31.94 -19.83 3.11
CA LYS A 9 -30.75 -19.97 2.25
C LYS A 9 -30.16 -18.61 1.87
N THR A 10 -30.98 -17.67 1.38
CA THR A 10 -30.53 -16.30 1.06
C THR A 10 -30.09 -15.49 2.29
N GLN A 11 -30.69 -15.71 3.46
CA GLN A 11 -30.28 -15.08 4.72
C GLN A 11 -28.98 -15.71 5.28
N GLY A 12 -28.77 -17.01 5.08
CA GLY A 12 -27.51 -17.70 5.35
C GLY A 12 -26.37 -17.23 4.43
N ASP A 13 -26.62 -17.14 3.13
CA ASP A 13 -25.62 -16.62 2.17
C ASP A 13 -25.27 -15.15 2.46
N LYS A 14 -26.27 -14.29 2.74
CA LYS A 14 -26.01 -12.88 3.12
C LYS A 14 -25.19 -12.75 4.41
N THR A 15 -25.48 -13.55 5.45
CA THR A 15 -24.70 -13.51 6.70
C THR A 15 -23.31 -14.14 6.57
N MET A 16 -23.14 -15.13 5.68
CA MET A 16 -21.83 -15.71 5.39
C MET A 16 -20.97 -14.78 4.52
N PHE A 17 -21.57 -14.04 3.58
CA PHE A 17 -20.89 -13.00 2.79
C PHE A 17 -20.50 -11.81 3.66
N SER A 18 -21.41 -11.32 4.52
CA SER A 18 -21.11 -10.26 5.50
C SER A 18 -19.96 -10.68 6.42
N LYS A 19 -20.01 -11.84 7.09
CA LYS A 19 -18.93 -12.28 7.98
C LYS A 19 -17.59 -12.48 7.25
N ARG A 20 -17.60 -12.91 5.99
CA ARG A 20 -16.38 -13.00 5.16
C ARG A 20 -15.86 -11.63 4.75
N ILE A 21 -16.72 -10.70 4.35
CA ILE A 21 -16.33 -9.32 4.08
C ILE A 21 -15.81 -8.69 5.36
N THR A 22 -16.51 -8.71 6.50
CA THR A 22 -16.02 -8.18 7.78
C THR A 22 -14.71 -8.85 8.22
N SER A 23 -14.49 -10.14 7.94
CA SER A 23 -13.18 -10.79 8.18
C SER A 23 -12.09 -10.32 7.21
N ILE A 24 -12.42 -10.00 5.96
CA ILE A 24 -11.53 -9.41 4.95
C ILE A 24 -11.27 -7.92 5.24
N THR A 25 -12.25 -7.20 5.78
CA THR A 25 -12.14 -5.82 6.26
C THR A 25 -11.30 -5.77 7.54
N CYS A 26 -11.51 -6.67 8.50
CA CYS A 26 -10.57 -6.87 9.61
C CYS A 26 -9.18 -7.25 9.11
N LEU A 27 -9.06 -8.11 8.09
CA LEU A 27 -7.77 -8.40 7.46
C LEU A 27 -7.16 -7.16 6.80
N LEU A 28 -7.96 -6.29 6.17
CA LEU A 28 -7.50 -5.07 5.50
C LEU A 28 -7.13 -3.97 6.51
N THR A 29 -7.90 -3.80 7.58
CA THR A 29 -7.56 -2.94 8.70
C THR A 29 -6.31 -3.47 9.40
N LEU A 30 -6.14 -4.79 9.61
CA LEU A 30 -4.84 -5.35 10.05
C LEU A 30 -3.72 -5.17 9.00
N VAL A 31 -4.02 -5.25 7.71
CA VAL A 31 -3.03 -5.06 6.63
C VAL A 31 -2.50 -3.63 6.59
N VAL A 32 -3.29 -2.64 7.02
CA VAL A 32 -2.81 -1.26 7.17
C VAL A 32 -2.32 -0.93 8.59
N PHE A 33 -2.60 -1.74 9.62
CA PHE A 33 -2.17 -1.48 11.00
C PHE A 33 -1.00 -2.35 11.52
N VAL A 34 -0.72 -3.54 10.96
CA VAL A 34 0.29 -4.49 11.51
C VAL A 34 0.98 -5.32 10.41
N CYS A 35 1.91 -4.74 9.65
CA CYS A 35 2.45 -5.39 8.44
C CYS A 35 3.87 -4.91 8.04
N VAL A 36 5.04 -5.48 8.41
CA VAL A 36 5.52 -6.66 9.20
C VAL A 36 6.09 -7.92 8.47
N SER A 37 7.15 -7.79 7.63
CA SER A 37 8.47 -8.55 7.64
C SER A 37 9.13 -9.07 6.32
N CYS A 38 10.45 -8.76 6.14
CA CYS A 38 11.53 -9.42 5.29
C CYS A 38 11.49 -9.26 3.72
N VAL A 39 12.51 -9.51 2.84
CA VAL A 39 13.97 -9.93 2.80
C VAL A 39 14.74 -9.21 1.61
N SER A 40 16.05 -8.86 1.74
CA SER A 40 17.17 -8.45 0.79
C SER A 40 16.99 -8.32 -0.76
N ALA A 41 17.79 -7.59 -1.58
CA ALA A 41 19.20 -7.08 -1.55
C ALA A 41 19.45 -5.84 -2.52
N PRO A 42 20.58 -5.06 -2.44
CA PRO A 42 20.68 -3.61 -2.81
C PRO A 42 20.95 -3.19 -4.27
N VAL A 43 20.58 -1.93 -4.60
CA VAL A 43 21.28 -1.06 -5.57
C VAL A 43 21.27 0.43 -5.13
N ARG A 44 22.39 1.13 -5.36
CA ARG A 44 22.62 2.58 -5.06
C ARG A 44 22.58 3.45 -6.34
N SER A 45 22.55 4.78 -6.15
CA SER A 45 22.87 5.87 -7.11
C SER A 45 21.76 6.43 -8.02
N GLY A 46 21.83 7.75 -8.26
CA GLY A 46 21.09 8.47 -9.31
C GLY A 46 20.35 9.73 -8.82
N GLY A 47 21.03 10.89 -8.81
CA GLY A 47 20.42 12.18 -8.49
C GLY A 47 19.44 12.71 -9.54
N GLY A 48 18.76 13.82 -9.24
CA GLY A 48 17.87 14.53 -10.17
C GLY A 48 16.36 14.25 -10.04
N GLN A 49 15.92 13.47 -9.05
CA GLN A 49 14.48 13.27 -8.79
C GLN A 49 13.83 14.55 -8.24
N GLU A 50 12.77 15.04 -8.90
CA GLU A 50 11.90 16.09 -8.35
C GLU A 50 11.27 15.65 -7.02
N ARG A 51 11.17 16.58 -6.07
CA ARG A 51 10.73 16.30 -4.69
C ARG A 51 9.46 17.04 -4.36
N PHE A 52 8.55 16.40 -3.62
CA PHE A 52 7.39 17.08 -3.05
C PHE A 52 7.78 18.07 -1.96
N TYR A 53 8.78 17.74 -1.14
CA TYR A 53 9.18 18.56 -0.01
C TYR A 53 10.53 19.28 -0.20
N LYS A 54 10.61 20.49 0.34
CA LYS A 54 11.76 21.41 0.27
C LYS A 54 12.10 21.96 1.66
N GLY A 55 13.24 22.65 1.80
CA GLY A 55 13.66 23.26 3.08
C GLY A 55 13.92 22.23 4.18
N GLN A 56 13.49 22.53 5.41
CA GLN A 56 13.72 21.66 6.58
C GLN A 56 13.20 20.22 6.39
N ARG A 57 12.06 20.04 5.71
CA ARG A 57 11.48 18.72 5.38
C ARG A 57 12.40 17.90 4.46
N ALA A 58 13.01 18.54 3.46
CA ALA A 58 13.98 17.86 2.59
C ALA A 58 15.18 17.33 3.42
N GLY A 59 15.64 18.11 4.40
CA GLY A 59 16.70 17.70 5.33
C GLY A 59 16.34 16.60 6.34
N VAL A 60 15.07 16.18 6.43
CA VAL A 60 14.65 14.94 7.13
C VAL A 60 14.57 13.78 6.12
N ILE A 61 14.00 14.04 4.95
CA ILE A 61 13.91 13.08 3.83
C ILE A 61 15.29 12.60 3.37
N ASP A 62 16.31 13.45 3.33
CA ASP A 62 17.66 13.04 2.95
C ASP A 62 18.28 12.05 3.97
N ILE A 63 18.01 12.21 5.27
CA ILE A 63 18.42 11.25 6.31
C ILE A 63 17.65 9.92 6.13
N LEU A 64 16.34 9.99 5.83
CA LEU A 64 15.54 8.79 5.53
C LEU A 64 15.97 8.10 4.22
N ARG A 65 16.49 8.83 3.23
CA ARG A 65 17.11 8.27 2.02
C ARG A 65 18.42 7.56 2.33
N GLU A 66 19.29 8.14 3.17
CA GLU A 66 20.50 7.44 3.66
C GLU A 66 20.11 6.19 4.47
N SER A 67 19.12 6.30 5.36
CA SER A 67 18.54 5.17 6.10
C SER A 67 18.06 4.06 5.16
N ARG A 68 17.37 4.43 4.06
CA ARG A 68 16.98 3.49 3.00
C ARG A 68 18.20 2.85 2.36
N GLU A 69 19.23 3.59 1.96
CA GLU A 69 20.43 3.02 1.35
C GLU A 69 21.13 2.04 2.29
N GLU A 70 21.27 2.35 3.57
CA GLU A 70 21.89 1.46 4.55
C GLU A 70 21.03 0.22 4.81
N MET A 71 19.71 0.37 4.89
CA MET A 71 18.76 -0.76 4.90
C MET A 71 18.89 -1.61 3.63
N LEU A 72 19.09 -0.98 2.47
CA LEU A 72 19.31 -1.69 1.22
C LEU A 72 20.60 -2.50 1.29
N ASN A 73 21.68 -1.91 1.81
CA ASN A 73 22.99 -2.54 1.97
C ASN A 73 23.03 -3.63 3.07
N GLY A 74 21.91 -3.85 3.79
CA GLY A 74 21.81 -4.82 4.89
C GLY A 74 22.31 -4.30 6.24
N ASN A 75 22.73 -3.03 6.31
CA ASN A 75 23.22 -2.36 7.51
C ASN A 75 22.04 -1.81 8.34
N LEU A 76 21.24 -2.72 8.90
CA LEU A 76 19.98 -2.37 9.56
C LEU A 76 20.17 -1.54 10.84
N ASP A 77 21.29 -1.73 11.57
CA ASP A 77 21.61 -0.92 12.75
C ASP A 77 21.85 0.54 12.38
N ARG A 78 22.69 0.81 11.35
CA ARG A 78 22.90 2.17 10.84
C ARG A 78 21.61 2.77 10.27
N ALA A 79 20.83 1.97 9.55
CA ALA A 79 19.52 2.40 9.03
C ALA A 79 18.58 2.84 10.16
N LYS A 80 18.53 2.09 11.26
CA LYS A 80 17.74 2.40 12.47
C LYS A 80 18.26 3.66 13.15
N THR A 81 19.57 3.82 13.30
CA THR A 81 20.18 5.05 13.86
C THR A 81 19.80 6.29 13.05
N LEU A 82 19.92 6.25 11.71
CA LEU A 82 19.53 7.34 10.83
C LEU A 82 18.03 7.64 10.89
N ALA A 83 17.19 6.60 10.98
CA ALA A 83 15.74 6.79 11.12
C ALA A 83 15.36 7.44 12.47
N THR A 84 16.10 7.14 13.55
CA THR A 84 15.97 7.84 14.85
C THR A 84 16.39 9.30 14.74
N GLU A 85 17.54 9.61 14.11
CA GLU A 85 17.99 10.99 13.89
C GLU A 85 16.94 11.81 13.10
N ALA A 86 16.39 11.22 12.03
CA ALA A 86 15.30 11.81 11.26
C ALA A 86 14.06 12.08 12.13
N LYS A 87 13.70 11.15 13.03
CA LYS A 87 12.59 11.30 13.97
C LYS A 87 12.82 12.44 14.96
N GLU A 88 13.95 12.47 15.66
CA GLU A 88 14.29 13.53 16.62
C GLU A 88 14.26 14.92 15.98
N LYS A 89 14.77 15.03 14.74
CA LYS A 89 14.70 16.24 13.93
C LYS A 89 13.26 16.62 13.55
N SER A 90 12.41 15.64 13.22
CA SER A 90 10.98 15.88 12.95
C SER A 90 10.20 16.35 14.18
N GLU A 91 10.56 15.84 15.37
CA GLU A 91 9.94 16.20 16.65
C GLU A 91 10.36 17.61 17.08
N THR A 92 11.65 17.96 16.91
CA THR A 92 12.19 19.31 17.11
C THR A 92 11.48 20.34 16.22
N ASN A 93 11.23 19.99 14.96
CA ASN A 93 10.51 20.84 14.01
C ASN A 93 8.98 20.81 14.18
N LYS A 94 8.45 20.01 15.11
CA LYS A 94 7.00 19.79 15.34
C LYS A 94 6.22 19.38 14.07
N ASP A 95 6.87 18.62 13.20
CA ASP A 95 6.34 18.32 11.87
C ASP A 95 5.64 16.96 11.82
N ASN A 96 4.33 16.96 12.02
CA ASN A 96 3.52 15.75 12.18
C ASN A 96 3.57 14.78 10.98
N VAL A 97 3.71 15.29 9.74
CA VAL A 97 3.90 14.44 8.55
C VAL A 97 5.25 13.72 8.59
N MET A 98 6.30 14.42 8.99
CA MET A 98 7.64 13.83 9.11
C MET A 98 7.71 12.87 10.31
N ARG A 99 7.10 13.22 11.46
CA ARG A 99 7.01 12.34 12.65
C ARG A 99 6.32 11.02 12.34
N LEU A 100 5.20 11.08 11.60
CA LEU A 100 4.49 9.89 11.10
C LEU A 100 5.40 9.07 10.17
N SER A 101 6.00 9.72 9.18
CA SER A 101 6.84 9.06 8.16
C SER A 101 8.08 8.39 8.78
N CYS A 102 8.80 9.07 9.67
CA CYS A 102 9.94 8.51 10.40
C CYS A 102 9.51 7.33 11.28
N THR A 103 8.38 7.44 12.01
CA THR A 103 7.95 6.36 12.89
C THR A 103 7.53 5.12 12.12
N LEU A 104 6.79 5.25 11.01
CA LEU A 104 6.45 4.13 10.12
C LEU A 104 7.69 3.52 9.46
N TRP A 105 8.68 4.35 9.09
CA TRP A 105 9.96 3.88 8.56
C TRP A 105 10.78 3.08 9.60
N MET A 106 10.82 3.56 10.85
CA MET A 106 11.44 2.84 11.98
C MET A 106 10.74 1.52 12.30
N SER A 107 9.40 1.46 12.18
CA SER A 107 8.64 0.21 12.27
C SER A 107 9.13 -0.80 11.26
N MET A 108 9.24 -0.38 9.98
CA MET A 108 9.70 -1.23 8.88
C MET A 108 11.14 -1.76 9.10
N ILE A 109 12.06 -0.92 9.59
CA ILE A 109 13.43 -1.36 9.89
C ILE A 109 13.47 -2.36 11.07
N SER A 110 12.77 -2.08 12.17
CA SER A 110 12.76 -2.94 13.36
C SER A 110 12.16 -4.32 13.05
N MET A 111 11.13 -4.34 12.19
CA MET A 111 10.56 -5.51 11.54
C MET A 111 11.61 -6.31 10.73
N LEU A 112 12.42 -5.66 9.87
CA LEU A 112 13.47 -6.32 9.09
C LEU A 112 14.57 -6.92 9.97
N MET A 113 14.86 -6.29 11.11
CA MET A 113 15.81 -6.81 12.12
C MET A 113 15.27 -8.03 12.89
N LYS A 114 14.00 -8.40 12.72
CA LYS A 114 13.26 -9.36 13.57
C LYS A 114 13.27 -8.96 15.05
N ASP A 115 13.46 -7.67 15.34
CA ASP A 115 13.43 -7.07 16.67
C ASP A 115 11.98 -6.78 17.10
N THR A 116 11.09 -7.77 16.92
CA THR A 116 9.66 -7.68 17.26
C THR A 116 9.40 -7.84 18.76
N LYS A 117 10.47 -7.99 19.57
CA LYS A 117 10.39 -8.14 21.03
C LYS A 117 10.07 -6.85 21.76
N LYS A 118 10.27 -5.69 21.12
CA LYS A 118 9.78 -4.40 21.60
C LYS A 118 8.69 -3.92 20.64
N PRO A 119 7.45 -3.66 21.11
CA PRO A 119 6.48 -2.97 20.28
C PRO A 119 7.05 -1.60 19.91
N VAL A 120 6.78 -1.14 18.69
CA VAL A 120 7.12 0.22 18.28
C VAL A 120 6.37 1.19 19.19
N ASP A 121 7.07 2.21 19.69
CA ASP A 121 6.48 3.16 20.62
C ASP A 121 5.57 4.17 19.90
N TYR A 122 4.32 3.76 19.75
CA TYR A 122 3.24 4.57 19.19
C TYR A 122 2.76 5.70 20.12
N SER A 123 3.25 5.84 21.35
CA SER A 123 2.91 7.01 22.20
C SER A 123 3.33 8.33 21.53
N SER A 124 4.45 8.30 20.79
CA SER A 124 4.93 9.40 19.97
C SER A 124 3.97 9.83 18.83
N MET A 125 2.91 9.06 18.55
CA MET A 125 1.86 9.35 17.57
C MET A 125 0.61 10.03 18.15
N ASP A 126 0.64 10.58 19.38
CA ASP A 126 -0.53 11.27 19.96
C ASP A 126 -1.12 12.38 19.08
N PHE A 127 -0.31 13.00 18.21
CA PHE A 127 -0.75 13.99 17.23
C PHE A 127 -1.78 13.46 16.20
N LEU A 128 -1.92 12.14 16.03
CA LEU A 128 -2.96 11.54 15.19
C LEU A 128 -4.39 11.80 15.70
N LYS A 129 -4.55 12.27 16.95
CA LYS A 129 -5.86 12.62 17.55
C LYS A 129 -6.34 14.01 17.14
N ASP A 130 -5.42 14.92 16.81
CA ASP A 130 -5.68 16.35 16.63
C ASP A 130 -5.60 16.79 15.16
N GLU A 131 -5.22 15.90 14.25
CA GLU A 131 -4.90 16.17 12.85
C GLU A 131 -5.89 15.49 11.89
N ASP A 132 -6.11 16.09 10.72
CA ASP A 132 -6.86 15.44 9.65
C ASP A 132 -6.07 14.23 9.10
N PHE A 133 -6.63 13.04 9.31
CA PHE A 133 -6.01 11.79 8.91
C PHE A 133 -5.81 11.69 7.38
N GLU A 134 -6.72 12.25 6.56
CA GLU A 134 -6.54 12.29 5.10
C GLU A 134 -5.28 13.09 4.75
N THR A 135 -5.14 14.30 5.30
CA THR A 135 -3.99 15.18 5.07
C THR A 135 -2.67 14.55 5.53
N LEU A 136 -2.63 13.95 6.74
CA LEU A 136 -1.44 13.27 7.23
C LEU A 136 -1.06 12.06 6.38
N PHE A 137 -2.02 11.20 6.03
CA PHE A 137 -1.76 10.00 5.25
C PHE A 137 -1.37 10.34 3.81
N ARG A 138 -2.00 11.33 3.17
CA ARG A 138 -1.53 11.88 1.89
C ARG A 138 -0.08 12.37 2.02
N GLY A 139 0.23 13.14 3.07
CA GLY A 139 1.58 13.64 3.31
C GLY A 139 2.62 12.53 3.40
N TYR A 140 2.31 11.47 4.15
CA TYR A 140 3.14 10.25 4.25
C TYR A 140 3.39 9.59 2.88
N LEU A 141 2.36 9.44 2.04
CA LEU A 141 2.52 8.87 0.70
C LEU A 141 3.48 9.71 -0.18
N LEU A 142 3.41 11.04 -0.10
CA LEU A 142 4.36 11.91 -0.80
C LEU A 142 5.79 11.75 -0.27
N VAL A 143 5.97 11.50 1.04
CA VAL A 143 7.29 11.13 1.58
C VAL A 143 7.74 9.79 1.01
N MET A 144 6.87 8.79 0.89
CA MET A 144 7.23 7.49 0.29
C MET A 144 7.68 7.63 -1.19
N TYR A 145 7.07 8.53 -1.97
CA TYR A 145 7.58 8.89 -3.30
C TYR A 145 8.97 9.51 -3.22
N ASP A 146 9.16 10.50 -2.34
CA ASP A 146 10.45 11.16 -2.15
C ASP A 146 11.53 10.17 -1.65
N LEU A 147 11.20 9.14 -0.87
CA LEU A 147 12.14 8.07 -0.50
C LEU A 147 12.45 7.09 -1.64
N ASN A 148 11.86 7.25 -2.83
CA ASN A 148 11.89 6.24 -3.90
C ASN A 148 11.44 4.87 -3.37
N ALA A 149 10.35 4.86 -2.61
CA ALA A 149 9.88 3.66 -1.93
C ALA A 149 9.28 2.62 -2.90
N PHE A 150 8.87 3.03 -4.09
CA PHE A 150 8.20 2.15 -5.07
C PHE A 150 9.12 1.65 -6.18
N ASP A 151 10.44 1.66 -5.95
CA ASP A 151 11.42 1.24 -6.95
C ASP A 151 11.36 -0.28 -7.22
N LEU A 152 10.78 -0.66 -8.36
CA LEU A 152 10.67 -2.06 -8.79
C LEU A 152 12.02 -2.74 -9.07
N LYS A 153 13.13 -1.99 -9.15
CA LYS A 153 14.47 -2.59 -9.29
C LYS A 153 14.96 -3.26 -8.00
N ASP A 154 14.35 -2.96 -6.85
CA ASP A 154 14.62 -3.65 -5.58
C ASP A 154 13.38 -4.43 -5.13
N LYS A 155 13.47 -5.76 -5.21
CA LYS A 155 12.42 -6.74 -4.88
C LYS A 155 11.85 -6.53 -3.47
N ARG A 156 12.65 -5.99 -2.53
CA ARG A 156 12.21 -5.75 -1.16
C ARG A 156 11.08 -4.77 -1.07
N LEU A 157 11.16 -3.64 -1.75
CA LEU A 157 10.37 -2.49 -1.32
C LEU A 157 8.90 -2.61 -1.71
N PRO A 158 8.53 -3.00 -2.95
CA PRO A 158 7.14 -3.33 -3.27
C PRO A 158 6.59 -4.49 -2.43
N GLY A 159 7.42 -5.45 -2.01
CA GLY A 159 7.03 -6.56 -1.13
C GLY A 159 6.83 -6.14 0.34
N ALA A 160 7.74 -5.31 0.87
CA ALA A 160 7.74 -4.82 2.25
C ALA A 160 6.67 -3.74 2.48
N LEU A 161 6.44 -2.87 1.49
CA LEU A 161 5.35 -1.88 1.52
C LEU A 161 3.96 -2.52 1.53
N LEU A 162 3.84 -3.71 0.92
CA LEU A 162 2.59 -4.47 0.90
C LEU A 162 2.37 -5.34 2.14
N ASN A 163 3.47 -5.74 2.79
CA ASN A 163 3.54 -6.93 3.64
C ASN A 163 2.88 -8.18 3.04
N LEU A 164 2.87 -8.25 1.72
CA LEU A 164 2.47 -9.42 0.98
C LEU A 164 3.74 -10.15 0.57
N SER A 165 4.34 -10.87 1.52
CA SER A 165 5.19 -12.04 1.21
C SER A 165 4.32 -13.18 0.64
N LEU A 166 3.46 -12.84 -0.31
CA LEU A 166 2.70 -13.77 -1.11
C LEU A 166 3.59 -14.16 -2.28
N SER A 167 3.74 -15.45 -2.48
CA SER A 167 4.18 -15.96 -3.77
C SER A 167 3.26 -15.47 -4.90
N ASP A 168 3.77 -15.43 -6.13
CA ASP A 168 2.96 -15.13 -7.34
C ASP A 168 1.64 -15.91 -7.34
N LYS A 169 1.70 -17.18 -6.90
CA LYS A 169 0.55 -18.06 -6.75
C LYS A 169 -0.46 -17.52 -5.73
N GLU A 170 -0.04 -17.18 -4.52
CA GLU A 170 -0.95 -16.68 -3.49
C GLU A 170 -1.57 -15.32 -3.84
N LEU A 171 -0.83 -14.47 -4.55
CA LEU A 171 -1.37 -13.21 -5.08
C LEU A 171 -2.46 -13.50 -6.13
N ILE A 172 -2.20 -14.41 -7.07
CA ILE A 172 -3.18 -14.86 -8.09
C ILE A 172 -4.39 -15.53 -7.42
N ASP A 173 -4.19 -16.40 -6.44
CA ASP A 173 -5.25 -17.12 -5.72
C ASP A 173 -6.16 -16.15 -4.96
N LYS A 174 -5.61 -15.09 -4.32
CA LYS A 174 -6.41 -14.02 -3.70
C LYS A 174 -7.17 -13.18 -4.73
N GLY A 175 -6.54 -12.84 -5.86
CA GLY A 175 -7.22 -12.14 -6.96
C GLY A 175 -8.41 -12.94 -7.51
N ASN A 176 -8.20 -14.22 -7.79
CA ASN A 176 -9.24 -15.15 -8.24
C ASN A 176 -10.36 -15.30 -7.19
N LEU A 177 -10.05 -15.36 -5.88
CA LEU A 177 -11.05 -15.45 -4.81
C LEU A 177 -11.97 -14.22 -4.78
N ILE A 178 -11.41 -13.01 -4.95
CA ILE A 178 -12.18 -11.76 -5.02
C ILE A 178 -13.03 -11.74 -6.30
N ALA A 179 -12.45 -12.12 -7.44
CA ALA A 179 -13.13 -12.20 -8.73
C ALA A 179 -14.32 -13.19 -8.69
N ASP A 180 -14.16 -14.37 -8.10
CA ASP A 180 -15.24 -15.34 -7.90
C ASP A 180 -16.38 -14.80 -7.03
N GLY A 181 -16.04 -14.03 -5.99
CA GLY A 181 -17.02 -13.31 -5.17
C GLY A 181 -17.82 -12.29 -5.99
N LEU A 182 -17.13 -11.52 -6.83
CA LEU A 182 -17.74 -10.56 -7.75
C LEU A 182 -18.64 -11.23 -8.79
N ARG A 183 -18.20 -12.31 -9.45
CA ARG A 183 -19.02 -13.06 -10.42
C ARG A 183 -20.29 -13.62 -9.79
N LYS A 184 -20.19 -14.20 -8.59
CA LYS A 184 -21.36 -14.69 -7.81
C LYS A 184 -22.32 -13.55 -7.42
N GLY A 185 -21.81 -12.33 -7.27
CA GLY A 185 -22.60 -11.11 -7.08
C GLY A 185 -23.09 -10.45 -8.38
N GLY A 186 -22.91 -11.06 -9.55
CA GLY A 186 -23.30 -10.51 -10.86
C GLY A 186 -22.36 -9.44 -11.42
N GLN A 187 -21.25 -9.15 -10.75
CA GLN A 187 -20.28 -8.10 -11.10
C GLN A 187 -19.17 -8.62 -12.02
N GLY A 188 -19.54 -9.25 -13.14
CA GLY A 188 -18.60 -9.94 -14.06
C GLY A 188 -17.45 -9.05 -14.53
N ARG A 189 -17.75 -7.83 -15.02
CA ARG A 189 -16.73 -6.87 -15.50
C ARG A 189 -15.71 -6.50 -14.41
N LEU A 190 -16.14 -6.29 -13.18
CA LEU A 190 -15.23 -6.01 -12.06
C LEU A 190 -14.38 -7.23 -11.70
N ALA A 191 -14.94 -8.44 -11.79
CA ALA A 191 -14.18 -9.67 -11.55
C ALA A 191 -13.02 -9.82 -12.53
N ASP A 192 -13.29 -9.59 -13.82
CA ASP A 192 -12.28 -9.72 -14.87
C ASP A 192 -11.18 -8.65 -14.72
N LEU A 193 -11.54 -7.41 -14.34
CA LEU A 193 -10.58 -6.36 -14.03
C LEU A 193 -9.71 -6.67 -12.80
N VAL A 194 -10.30 -7.24 -11.74
CA VAL A 194 -9.55 -7.68 -10.54
C VAL A 194 -8.58 -8.80 -10.90
N GLU A 195 -8.97 -9.77 -11.72
CA GLU A 195 -8.03 -10.78 -12.21
C GLU A 195 -6.89 -10.17 -13.02
N VAL A 196 -7.19 -9.27 -13.97
CA VAL A 196 -6.18 -8.58 -14.77
C VAL A 196 -5.22 -7.81 -13.87
N LEU A 197 -5.72 -7.10 -12.86
CA LEU A 197 -4.93 -6.32 -11.90
C LEU A 197 -3.95 -7.22 -11.13
N PHE A 198 -4.44 -8.28 -10.47
CA PHE A 198 -3.60 -9.17 -9.65
C PHE A 198 -2.65 -10.03 -10.49
N LYS A 199 -3.10 -10.60 -11.62
CA LYS A 199 -2.23 -11.36 -12.54
C LYS A 199 -1.15 -10.49 -13.17
N SER A 200 -1.46 -9.23 -13.49
CA SER A 200 -0.47 -8.29 -14.02
C SER A 200 0.52 -7.84 -12.96
N TYR A 201 0.11 -7.71 -11.70
CA TYR A 201 1.02 -7.39 -10.60
C TYR A 201 1.97 -8.55 -10.27
N ALA A 202 1.50 -9.81 -10.28
CA ALA A 202 2.38 -10.99 -10.23
C ALA A 202 3.42 -10.97 -11.37
N GLY A 203 2.95 -10.78 -12.61
CA GLY A 203 3.83 -10.69 -13.78
C GLY A 203 4.84 -9.54 -13.70
N LEU A 204 4.45 -8.39 -13.13
CA LEU A 204 5.34 -7.26 -12.92
C LEU A 204 6.45 -7.58 -11.91
N ILE A 205 6.11 -8.14 -10.74
CA ILE A 205 7.10 -8.54 -9.72
C ILE A 205 8.09 -9.53 -10.33
N LYS A 206 7.58 -10.55 -11.04
CA LYS A 206 8.41 -11.59 -11.65
C LYS A 206 9.33 -11.06 -12.75
N THR A 207 8.83 -10.23 -13.67
CA THR A 207 9.66 -9.70 -14.77
C THR A 207 10.68 -8.66 -14.31
N ALA A 208 10.33 -7.82 -13.33
CA ALA A 208 11.30 -6.98 -12.64
C ALA A 208 12.36 -7.83 -11.90
N THR A 209 11.98 -9.03 -11.44
CA THR A 209 12.84 -9.96 -10.70
C THR A 209 13.85 -10.69 -11.57
N ASP A 210 13.46 -11.05 -12.79
CA ASP A 210 14.26 -11.84 -13.73
C ASP A 210 15.12 -10.95 -14.67
N HIS A 211 15.14 -9.63 -14.45
CA HIS A 211 15.76 -8.61 -15.31
C HIS A 211 15.29 -8.62 -16.79
N ASN A 212 14.18 -9.29 -17.08
CA ASN A 212 13.66 -9.43 -18.45
C ASN A 212 12.80 -8.20 -18.81
N SER A 213 13.37 -7.31 -19.63
CA SER A 213 12.86 -5.94 -19.80
C SER A 213 11.66 -5.78 -20.75
N SER A 214 11.38 -6.77 -21.63
CA SER A 214 10.37 -6.63 -22.69
C SER A 214 8.93 -6.45 -22.17
N ASP A 215 8.61 -7.10 -21.05
CA ASP A 215 7.23 -7.31 -20.63
C ASP A 215 6.80 -6.38 -19.48
N VAL A 216 7.76 -5.76 -18.78
CA VAL A 216 7.53 -4.83 -17.65
C VAL A 216 6.56 -3.71 -18.05
N SER A 217 6.80 -3.06 -19.20
CA SER A 217 5.96 -1.99 -19.74
C SER A 217 4.58 -2.45 -20.21
N GLN A 218 4.38 -3.77 -20.44
CA GLN A 218 3.06 -4.33 -20.71
C GLN A 218 2.28 -4.51 -19.40
N TYR A 219 2.91 -5.05 -18.36
CA TYR A 219 2.28 -5.24 -17.05
C TYR A 219 1.92 -3.91 -16.37
N LYS A 220 2.82 -2.91 -16.40
CA LYS A 220 2.53 -1.55 -15.91
C LYS A 220 1.27 -0.97 -16.54
N ARG A 221 1.15 -0.99 -17.88
CA ARG A 221 -0.05 -0.51 -18.59
C ARG A 221 -1.33 -1.26 -18.19
N LYS A 222 -1.27 -2.59 -18.03
CA LYS A 222 -2.43 -3.39 -17.60
C LYS A 222 -2.89 -3.00 -16.19
N ILE A 223 -1.95 -2.79 -15.26
CA ILE A 223 -2.26 -2.35 -13.89
C ILE A 223 -2.91 -0.96 -13.91
N LEU A 224 -2.31 0.02 -14.60
CA LEU A 224 -2.86 1.38 -14.69
C LEU A 224 -4.29 1.38 -15.26
N SER A 225 -4.50 0.69 -16.39
CA SER A 225 -5.82 0.61 -17.04
C SER A 225 -6.86 -0.08 -16.16
N ALA A 226 -6.50 -1.21 -15.54
CA ALA A 226 -7.42 -1.94 -14.66
C ALA A 226 -7.75 -1.12 -13.40
N SER A 227 -6.77 -0.43 -12.81
CA SER A 227 -6.98 0.42 -11.64
C SER A 227 -7.91 1.59 -11.92
N ASP A 228 -7.73 2.32 -13.03
CA ASP A 228 -8.60 3.44 -13.37
C ASP A 228 -10.03 2.99 -13.71
N GLU A 229 -10.19 1.83 -14.38
CA GLU A 229 -11.50 1.27 -14.68
C GLU A 229 -12.22 0.73 -13.42
N ILE A 230 -11.50 0.09 -12.50
CA ILE A 230 -12.05 -0.33 -11.19
C ILE A 230 -12.52 0.89 -10.40
N VAL A 231 -11.71 1.95 -10.30
CA VAL A 231 -12.10 3.18 -9.58
C VAL A 231 -13.37 3.80 -10.19
N SER A 232 -13.42 3.93 -11.52
CA SER A 232 -14.59 4.45 -12.23
C SER A 232 -15.86 3.62 -12.01
N LEU A 233 -15.78 2.29 -12.12
CA LEU A 233 -16.94 1.40 -11.91
C LEU A 233 -17.40 1.36 -10.44
N THR A 234 -16.49 1.59 -9.49
CA THR A 234 -16.78 1.58 -8.05
C THR A 234 -17.24 2.94 -7.52
N ASP A 235 -17.23 4.01 -8.32
CA ASP A 235 -17.91 5.28 -8.04
C ASP A 235 -19.45 5.20 -8.21
N ASN A 236 -19.99 4.06 -8.66
CA ASN A 236 -21.42 3.83 -8.79
C ASN A 236 -22.14 3.75 -7.41
N PRO A 237 -23.15 4.60 -7.14
CA PRO A 237 -23.87 4.62 -5.85
C PRO A 237 -24.70 3.37 -5.55
N MET A 238 -24.93 2.49 -6.54
CA MET A 238 -25.64 1.21 -6.34
C MET A 238 -24.76 0.09 -5.78
N MET A 239 -23.45 0.34 -5.61
CA MET A 239 -22.51 -0.64 -5.06
C MET A 239 -22.41 -0.52 -3.54
N ALA A 240 -22.28 -1.66 -2.85
CA ALA A 240 -22.04 -1.67 -1.40
C ALA A 240 -20.76 -0.89 -1.06
N LYS A 241 -20.87 0.12 -0.18
CA LYS A 241 -19.79 1.06 0.18
C LYS A 241 -18.50 0.34 0.58
N GLU A 242 -18.61 -0.69 1.44
CA GLU A 242 -17.49 -1.54 1.86
C GLU A 242 -16.74 -2.15 0.65
N MET A 243 -17.47 -2.79 -0.26
CA MET A 243 -16.89 -3.46 -1.43
C MET A 243 -16.26 -2.45 -2.40
N SER A 244 -16.93 -1.31 -2.61
CA SER A 244 -16.40 -0.19 -3.39
C SER A 244 -15.08 0.32 -2.81
N SER A 245 -15.03 0.65 -1.52
CA SER A 245 -13.82 1.16 -0.87
C SER A 245 -12.67 0.15 -0.87
N VAL A 246 -12.93 -1.15 -0.65
CA VAL A 246 -11.91 -2.21 -0.73
C VAL A 246 -11.31 -2.31 -2.13
N LEU A 247 -12.15 -2.33 -3.17
CA LEU A 247 -11.68 -2.41 -4.56
C LEU A 247 -10.91 -1.15 -4.98
N LYS A 248 -11.37 0.03 -4.57
CA LYS A 248 -10.65 1.31 -4.76
C LYS A 248 -9.30 1.30 -4.08
N MET A 249 -9.21 0.82 -2.84
CA MET A 249 -7.92 0.73 -2.13
C MET A 249 -6.93 -0.14 -2.89
N LEU A 250 -7.32 -1.36 -3.28
CA LEU A 250 -6.46 -2.28 -4.02
C LEU A 250 -6.00 -1.69 -5.37
N ALA A 251 -6.93 -1.09 -6.13
CA ALA A 251 -6.66 -0.44 -7.41
C ALA A 251 -5.70 0.75 -7.27
N LEU A 252 -5.99 1.68 -6.35
CA LEU A 252 -5.19 2.89 -6.14
C LEU A 252 -3.81 2.56 -5.58
N TYR A 253 -3.71 1.60 -4.66
CA TYR A 253 -2.44 1.16 -4.09
C TYR A 253 -1.51 0.53 -5.15
N LEU A 254 -2.01 -0.40 -5.97
CA LEU A 254 -1.20 -1.00 -7.04
C LEU A 254 -0.85 0.02 -8.13
N LYS A 255 -1.71 1.04 -8.36
CA LYS A 255 -1.39 2.19 -9.22
C LYS A 255 -0.26 3.04 -8.63
N LEU A 256 -0.25 3.32 -7.32
CA LEU A 256 0.82 4.06 -6.65
C LEU A 256 2.21 3.40 -6.83
N ILE A 257 2.28 2.07 -6.77
CA ILE A 257 3.52 1.34 -7.05
C ILE A 257 4.02 1.61 -8.47
N VAL A 258 3.15 1.50 -9.47
CA VAL A 258 3.54 1.69 -10.88
C VAL A 258 3.98 3.13 -11.15
N VAL A 259 3.16 4.12 -10.80
CA VAL A 259 3.48 5.53 -11.10
C VAL A 259 4.65 6.06 -10.25
N GLY A 260 4.83 5.52 -9.03
CA GLY A 260 6.02 5.77 -8.22
C GLY A 260 7.29 5.19 -8.84
N SER A 261 7.22 3.96 -9.38
CA SER A 261 8.33 3.35 -10.12
C SER A 261 8.67 4.10 -11.42
N ASP A 262 7.67 4.62 -12.12
CA ASP A 262 7.85 5.40 -13.35
C ASP A 262 8.31 6.84 -13.08
N ARG A 263 8.32 7.28 -11.81
CA ARG A 263 8.62 8.67 -11.37
C ARG A 263 7.68 9.70 -11.99
N ASP A 264 6.42 9.31 -12.22
CA ASP A 264 5.34 10.20 -12.63
C ASP A 264 4.79 10.92 -11.40
N MET A 265 5.41 12.04 -11.05
CA MET A 265 5.09 12.84 -9.87
C MET A 265 3.64 13.36 -9.88
N GLU A 266 3.15 13.82 -11.03
CA GLU A 266 1.80 14.39 -11.16
C GLU A 266 0.72 13.33 -10.97
N THR A 267 0.86 12.16 -11.62
CA THR A 267 -0.10 11.06 -11.43
C THR A 267 0.06 10.43 -10.05
N TYR A 268 1.27 10.37 -9.49
CA TYR A 268 1.48 9.91 -8.12
C TYR A 268 0.70 10.77 -7.12
N GLU A 269 0.84 12.11 -7.18
CA GLU A 269 0.15 13.01 -6.25
C GLU A 269 -1.38 12.87 -6.32
N LYS A 270 -1.93 12.86 -7.55
CA LYS A 270 -3.37 12.68 -7.79
C LYS A 270 -3.87 11.34 -7.26
N THR A 271 -3.10 10.27 -7.43
CA THR A 271 -3.44 8.93 -6.94
C THR A 271 -3.34 8.87 -5.41
N ALA A 272 -2.31 9.49 -4.81
CA ALA A 272 -2.09 9.52 -3.38
C ALA A 272 -3.22 10.28 -2.65
N LYS A 273 -3.68 11.41 -3.23
CA LYS A 273 -4.87 12.11 -2.73
C LYS A 273 -6.12 11.23 -2.76
N LYS A 274 -6.41 10.59 -3.90
CA LYS A 274 -7.57 9.67 -4.01
C LYS A 274 -7.48 8.52 -3.01
N PHE A 275 -6.30 7.95 -2.81
CA PHE A 275 -6.09 6.83 -1.89
C PHE A 275 -6.30 7.27 -0.43
N ALA A 276 -5.82 8.46 -0.04
CA ALA A 276 -6.04 9.01 1.29
C ALA A 276 -7.54 9.27 1.59
N VAL A 277 -8.30 9.84 0.65
CA VAL A 277 -9.76 10.02 0.77
C VAL A 277 -10.45 8.67 1.04
N VAL A 278 -10.15 7.66 0.22
CA VAL A 278 -10.76 6.33 0.36
C VAL A 278 -10.38 5.69 1.70
N PHE A 279 -9.12 5.78 2.12
CA PHE A 279 -8.67 5.17 3.36
C PHE A 279 -9.22 5.89 4.61
N SER A 280 -9.26 7.22 4.61
CA SER A 280 -9.94 8.00 5.66
C SER A 280 -11.42 7.63 5.77
N SER A 281 -12.12 7.45 4.64
CA SER A 281 -13.54 7.08 4.61
C SER A 281 -13.88 5.71 5.22
N LEU A 282 -12.86 4.84 5.41
CA LEU A 282 -12.96 3.52 6.03
C LEU A 282 -12.71 3.54 7.54
N GLN A 283 -12.09 4.59 8.09
CA GLN A 283 -11.90 4.74 9.54
C GLN A 283 -13.16 5.25 10.27
N VAL A 284 -14.11 5.80 9.52
CA VAL A 284 -15.39 6.35 10.01
C VAL A 284 -16.56 5.36 9.76
N MET A 285 -16.25 4.07 9.58
CA MET A 285 -17.20 2.98 9.33
C MET A 285 -17.15 1.91 10.43
#